data_AF-A0A418XAP5-F1
#
_entry.id   AF-A0A418XAP5-F1
#
_cell.length_a   1.000
_cell.length_b   1.000
_cell.length_c   1.000
_cell.angle_alpha   90.00
_cell.angle_beta   90.00
_cell.angle_gamma   90.00
#
_symmetry.space_group_name_H-M   'P 1'
#
loop_
_entity.id
_entity.type
_entity.pdbx_description
1 polymer ?
#
loop_
_entity_poly.entity_id
_entity_poly.type
_entity_poly.pdbx_seq_one_letter_code
_entity_poly.pdbx_strand_id
1 'polypeptide(L)'
;NEICFPAAILQPPFFDPTADDAMNYGGIGGVIGHEMSHGFDDQGSQFDKTGNQHNWWTAADKKNFESRTKILVDHFNKIELAGKKVNGQMTLGENIGDNGGLNIAFRALQNVMKTEKLGVKDGFTPEQRFF
;
A
#
# COMPACT_ATOMS: atom_id res chain seq x y z
N ASN A 1 13.04 -6.04 10.09
CA ASN A 1 12.93 -4.72 9.46
C ASN A 1 13.62 -4.78 8.10
N GLU A 2 12.97 -5.46 7.17
CA GLU A 2 13.44 -5.73 5.82
C GLU A 2 12.22 -5.89 4.91
N ILE A 3 12.38 -5.63 3.62
CA ILE A 3 11.39 -5.94 2.59
C ILE A 3 12.12 -6.70 1.48
N CYS A 4 11.49 -7.73 0.93
CA CYS A 4 12.12 -8.64 -0.03
C CYS A 4 11.22 -8.85 -1.23
N PHE A 5 11.77 -8.71 -2.43
CA PHE A 5 11.05 -8.91 -3.68
C PHE A 5 11.74 -10.05 -4.47
N PRO A 6 11.17 -11.27 -4.46
CA PRO A 6 11.70 -12.37 -5.24
C PRO A 6 11.74 -12.04 -6.73
N ALA A 7 12.75 -12.53 -7.46
CA ALA A 7 12.90 -12.21 -8.89
C ALA A 7 11.64 -12.48 -9.73
N ALA A 8 10.84 -13.49 -9.33
CA ALA A 8 9.60 -13.83 -10.01
C ALA A 8 8.45 -12.82 -9.83
N ILE A 9 8.53 -11.85 -8.92
CA ILE A 9 7.54 -10.75 -8.86
C ILE A 9 7.94 -9.58 -9.77
N LEU A 10 9.21 -9.49 -10.17
CA LEU A 10 9.76 -8.43 -11.01
C LEU A 10 9.54 -8.72 -12.50
N GLN A 11 8.28 -9.00 -12.86
CA GLN A 11 7.85 -9.29 -14.23
C GLN A 11 6.44 -8.72 -14.47
N PRO A 12 5.97 -8.63 -15.73
CA PRO A 12 4.62 -8.17 -16.03
C PRO A 12 3.56 -9.06 -15.34
N PRO A 13 2.45 -8.49 -14.82
CA PRO A 13 2.04 -7.09 -14.95
C PRO A 13 2.63 -6.15 -13.87
N PHE A 14 3.44 -6.64 -12.93
CA PHE A 14 3.97 -5.80 -11.84
C PHE A 14 5.06 -4.86 -12.32
N PHE A 15 6.02 -5.38 -13.09
CA PHE A 15 7.13 -4.60 -13.61
C PHE A 15 7.44 -4.98 -15.05
N ASP A 16 7.48 -3.99 -15.93
CA ASP A 16 7.97 -4.10 -17.29
C ASP A 16 8.91 -2.91 -17.57
N PRO A 17 10.21 -3.15 -17.86
CA PRO A 17 11.17 -2.08 -18.13
C PRO A 17 10.85 -1.28 -19.40
N THR A 18 9.93 -1.76 -20.23
CA THR A 18 9.47 -1.10 -21.47
C THR A 18 8.07 -0.50 -21.36
N ALA A 19 7.33 -0.78 -20.28
CA ALA A 19 6.02 -0.16 -20.03
C ALA A 19 6.17 1.30 -19.57
N ASP A 20 5.05 2.02 -19.56
CA ASP A 20 5.04 3.37 -19.04
C ASP A 20 5.06 3.39 -17.51
N ASP A 21 5.71 4.42 -16.95
CA ASP A 21 5.88 4.55 -15.50
C ASP A 21 4.57 4.43 -14.72
N ALA A 22 3.45 4.95 -15.23
CA ALA A 22 2.19 4.85 -14.52
C ALA A 22 1.80 3.39 -14.21
N MET A 23 2.01 2.48 -15.16
CA MET A 23 1.77 1.04 -14.95
C MET A 23 2.74 0.44 -13.93
N ASN A 24 4.04 0.77 -14.02
CA ASN A 24 5.03 0.25 -13.07
C ASN A 24 4.79 0.77 -11.64
N TYR A 25 4.39 2.04 -11.48
CA TYR A 25 4.04 2.60 -10.18
C TYR A 25 2.73 2.00 -9.64
N GLY A 26 1.73 1.73 -10.49
CA GLY A 26 0.50 1.05 -10.09
C GLY A 26 0.69 -0.42 -9.71
N GLY A 27 1.58 -1.11 -10.43
CA GLY A 27 1.98 -2.50 -10.19
C GLY A 27 3.02 -2.63 -9.07
N ILE A 28 4.30 -2.77 -9.45
CA ILE A 28 5.38 -3.03 -8.48
C ILE A 28 5.55 -1.86 -7.48
N GLY A 29 5.25 -0.62 -7.87
CA GLY A 29 5.27 0.50 -6.94
C GLY A 29 4.25 0.34 -5.81
N GLY A 30 3.04 -0.11 -6.12
CA GLY A 30 2.00 -0.45 -5.15
C GLY A 30 2.45 -1.57 -4.21
N VAL A 31 3.04 -2.63 -4.77
CA VAL A 31 3.60 -3.75 -3.99
C VAL A 31 4.73 -3.30 -3.06
N ILE A 32 5.68 -2.49 -3.55
CA ILE A 32 6.75 -1.95 -2.71
C ILE A 32 6.18 -1.11 -1.56
N GLY A 33 5.21 -0.24 -1.86
CA GLY A 33 4.54 0.56 -0.85
C GLY A 33 3.77 -0.29 0.17
N HIS A 34 3.20 -1.42 -0.25
CA HIS A 34 2.51 -2.37 0.62
C HIS A 34 3.49 -2.99 1.61
N GLU A 35 4.60 -3.55 1.14
CA GLU A 35 5.64 -4.13 2.00
C GLU A 35 6.25 -3.10 2.96
N MET A 36 6.45 -1.85 2.51
CA MET A 36 6.87 -0.75 3.39
C MET A 36 5.84 -0.45 4.49
N SER A 37 4.56 -0.54 4.16
CA SER A 37 3.45 -0.24 5.09
C SER A 37 3.28 -1.31 6.15
N HIS A 38 3.66 -2.57 5.88
CA HIS A 38 3.69 -3.64 6.89
C HIS A 38 4.60 -3.32 8.09
N GLY A 39 5.66 -2.52 7.90
CA GLY A 39 6.46 -2.03 9.03
C GLY A 39 5.68 -1.12 10.00
N PHE A 40 4.49 -0.66 9.61
CA PHE A 40 3.68 0.32 10.32
C PHE A 40 2.19 -0.08 10.45
N ASP A 41 1.84 -1.32 10.13
CA ASP A 41 0.49 -1.84 10.32
C ASP A 41 0.19 -2.15 11.80
N ASP A 42 -0.95 -2.77 12.11
CA ASP A 42 -1.37 -3.02 13.49
C ASP A 42 -0.42 -3.95 14.28
N GLN A 43 0.38 -4.77 13.60
CA GLN A 43 1.39 -5.64 14.21
C GLN A 43 2.80 -5.07 14.05
N GLY A 44 3.18 -4.66 12.84
CA GLY A 44 4.50 -4.12 12.54
C GLY A 44 4.83 -2.87 13.33
N SER A 45 3.82 -2.00 13.58
CA SER A 45 4.00 -0.79 14.38
C SER A 45 4.36 -1.04 15.86
N GLN A 46 4.30 -2.29 16.32
CA GLN A 46 4.73 -2.70 17.66
C GLN A 46 6.23 -2.99 17.75
N PHE A 47 6.93 -3.03 16.61
CA PHE A 47 8.36 -3.30 16.52
C PHE A 47 9.13 -2.01 16.21
N ASP A 48 10.29 -1.85 16.86
CA ASP A 48 11.17 -0.72 16.61
C ASP A 48 12.02 -0.92 15.33
N LYS A 49 12.84 0.09 15.00
CA LYS A 49 13.71 0.08 13.81
C LYS A 49 14.69 -1.11 13.74
N THR A 50 14.99 -1.76 14.86
CA THR A 50 15.87 -2.94 14.95
C THR A 50 15.10 -4.26 15.01
N GLY A 51 13.77 -4.22 15.00
CA GLY A 51 12.92 -5.41 15.06
C GLY A 51 12.64 -5.90 16.48
N ASN A 52 12.86 -5.07 17.52
CA ASN A 52 12.47 -5.43 18.88
C ASN A 52 11.01 -5.03 19.13
N GLN A 53 10.23 -5.90 19.78
CA GLN A 53 8.90 -5.53 20.25
C GLN A 53 9.03 -4.51 21.39
N HIS A 54 8.75 -3.25 21.11
CA HIS A 54 8.92 -2.13 22.04
C HIS A 54 7.95 -1.01 21.66
N ASN A 55 7.17 -0.52 22.63
CA ASN A 55 6.27 0.59 22.36
C ASN A 55 7.07 1.89 22.16
N TRP A 56 7.13 2.36 20.92
CA TRP A 56 7.78 3.62 20.53
C TRP A 56 6.77 4.76 20.27
N TRP A 57 5.47 4.53 20.52
CA TRP A 57 4.40 5.51 20.35
C TRP A 57 4.09 6.25 21.65
N THR A 58 3.71 7.53 21.52
CA THR A 58 2.98 8.19 22.61
C THR A 58 1.57 7.60 22.74
N ALA A 59 0.96 7.72 23.92
CA ALA A 59 -0.42 7.25 24.12
C ALA A 59 -1.42 7.97 23.21
N ALA A 60 -1.18 9.25 22.90
CA ALA A 60 -2.03 10.03 22.00
C ALA A 60 -1.94 9.52 20.57
N ASP A 61 -0.73 9.24 20.08
CA ASP A 61 -0.52 8.75 18.71
C ASP A 61 -1.09 7.34 18.54
N LYS A 62 -0.91 6.46 19.54
CA LYS A 62 -1.51 5.11 19.52
C LYS A 62 -3.03 5.17 19.42
N LYS A 63 -3.68 6.03 20.22
CA LYS A 63 -5.14 6.22 20.15
C LYS A 63 -5.60 6.74 18.78
N ASN A 64 -4.83 7.65 18.18
CA ASN A 64 -5.12 8.17 16.85
C ASN A 64 -4.98 7.08 15.76
N PHE A 65 -3.96 6.23 15.88
CA PHE A 65 -3.76 5.09 15.00
C PHE A 65 -4.94 4.11 15.07
N GLU A 66 -5.30 3.67 16.28
CA GLU A 66 -6.44 2.76 16.52
C GLU A 66 -7.77 3.31 15.98
N SER A 67 -8.01 4.62 16.14
CA SER A 67 -9.21 5.28 15.60
C SER A 67 -9.26 5.22 14.08
N ARG A 68 -8.13 5.40 13.39
CA ARG A 68 -8.05 5.37 11.92
C ARG A 68 -8.15 3.96 11.38
N THR A 69 -7.47 2.99 12.00
CA THR A 69 -7.52 1.59 11.58
C THR A 69 -8.90 0.98 11.81
N LYS A 70 -9.62 1.43 12.84
CA LYS A 70 -11.03 1.06 13.05
C LYS A 70 -11.93 1.45 11.85
N ILE A 71 -11.66 2.55 11.16
CA ILE A 71 -12.42 2.93 9.95
C ILE A 71 -12.25 1.86 8.86
N LEU A 72 -11.04 1.31 8.69
CA LEU A 72 -10.80 0.22 7.75
C LEU A 72 -11.52 -1.06 8.19
N VAL A 73 -11.42 -1.45 9.47
CA VAL A 73 -12.17 -2.60 10.00
C VAL A 73 -13.67 -2.46 9.70
N ASP A 74 -14.25 -1.30 10.01
CA ASP A 74 -15.67 -1.03 9.81
C ASP A 74 -16.07 -0.95 8.32
N HIS A 75 -15.16 -0.50 7.44
CA HIS A 75 -15.37 -0.53 6.00
C HIS A 75 -15.42 -1.96 5.47
N PHE A 76 -14.39 -2.76 5.75
CA PHE A 76 -14.29 -4.12 5.23
C PHE A 76 -15.34 -5.06 5.83
N ASN A 77 -15.77 -4.86 7.07
CA ASN A 77 -16.90 -5.60 7.67
C ASN A 77 -18.24 -5.45 6.94
N LYS A 78 -18.39 -4.42 6.09
CA LYS A 78 -19.60 -4.20 5.28
C LYS A 78 -19.55 -4.94 3.94
N ILE A 79 -18.40 -5.48 3.55
CA ILE A 79 -18.21 -6.18 2.28
C ILE A 79 -18.67 -7.62 2.44
N GLU A 80 -19.50 -8.08 1.50
CA GLU A 80 -19.93 -9.46 1.38
C GLU A 80 -19.57 -9.98 -0.01
N LEU A 81 -18.93 -11.16 -0.05
CA LEU A 81 -18.55 -11.83 -1.28
C LEU A 81 -18.97 -13.29 -1.22
N ALA A 82 -19.64 -13.77 -2.27
CA ALA A 82 -20.11 -15.15 -2.37
C ALA A 82 -20.88 -15.63 -1.11
N GLY A 83 -21.72 -14.76 -0.53
CA GLY A 83 -22.52 -15.06 0.66
C GLY A 83 -21.74 -15.08 1.99
N LYS A 84 -20.49 -14.61 2.01
CA LYS A 84 -19.66 -14.50 3.22
C LYS A 84 -19.22 -13.06 3.44
N LYS A 85 -19.32 -12.60 4.68
CA LYS A 85 -18.80 -11.29 5.08
C LYS A 85 -17.29 -11.35 5.26
N VAL A 86 -16.61 -10.32 4.78
CA VAL A 86 -15.19 -10.11 5.07
C VAL A 86 -15.06 -9.81 6.57
N ASN A 87 -14.06 -10.40 7.21
CA ASN A 87 -13.69 -10.07 8.59
C ASN A 87 -12.63 -8.96 8.55
N GLY A 88 -13.07 -7.71 8.64
CA GLY A 88 -12.19 -6.54 8.54
C GLY A 88 -11.13 -6.46 9.62
N GLN A 89 -11.33 -7.12 10.77
CA GLN A 89 -10.30 -7.21 11.82
C GLN A 89 -9.23 -8.23 11.47
N MET A 90 -9.61 -9.36 10.87
CA MET A 90 -8.69 -10.39 10.42
C MET A 90 -7.81 -9.90 9.27
N THR A 91 -8.36 -9.09 8.37
CA THR A 91 -7.65 -8.57 7.20
C THR A 91 -6.99 -7.22 7.45
N LEU A 92 -6.96 -6.72 8.69
CA LEU A 92 -6.59 -5.33 8.98
C LEU A 92 -5.17 -4.97 8.52
N GLY A 93 -4.17 -5.82 8.80
CA GLY A 93 -2.79 -5.58 8.41
C GLY A 93 -2.64 -5.41 6.91
N GLU A 94 -3.16 -6.37 6.14
CA GLU A 94 -3.20 -6.33 4.67
C GLU A 94 -3.96 -5.11 4.15
N ASN A 95 -5.10 -4.77 4.76
CA ASN A 95 -5.89 -3.60 4.36
C ASN A 95 -5.12 -2.29 4.57
N ILE A 96 -4.33 -2.19 5.65
CA ILE A 96 -3.41 -1.06 5.88
C ILE A 96 -2.29 -1.08 4.83
N GLY A 97 -1.72 -2.26 4.57
CA GLY A 97 -0.72 -2.50 3.52
C GLY A 97 -1.17 -1.98 2.16
N ASP A 98 -2.32 -2.43 1.68
CA ASP A 98 -2.89 -2.05 0.38
C ASP A 98 -3.19 -0.55 0.29
N ASN A 99 -3.88 0.00 1.29
CA ASN A 99 -4.24 1.42 1.29
C ASN A 99 -2.98 2.30 1.39
N GLY A 100 -2.04 1.95 2.27
CA GLY A 100 -0.76 2.65 2.41
C GLY A 100 0.06 2.57 1.13
N GLY A 101 0.19 1.37 0.57
CA GLY A 101 0.99 1.09 -0.61
C GLY A 101 0.54 1.85 -1.85
N LEU A 102 -0.76 1.80 -2.17
CA LEU A 102 -1.30 2.54 -3.30
C LEU A 102 -1.14 4.07 -3.11
N ASN A 103 -1.37 4.60 -1.91
CA ASN A 103 -1.20 6.03 -1.66
C ASN A 103 0.28 6.48 -1.78
N ILE A 104 1.21 5.67 -1.26
CA ILE A 104 2.65 5.93 -1.37
C ILE A 104 3.10 5.89 -2.83
N ALA A 105 2.70 4.85 -3.57
CA ALA A 105 3.06 4.65 -4.96
C ALA A 105 2.48 5.74 -5.87
N PHE A 106 1.22 6.13 -5.66
CA PHE A 106 0.59 7.20 -6.42
C PHE A 106 1.28 8.55 -6.18
N ARG A 107 1.64 8.84 -4.92
CA ARG A 107 2.42 10.05 -4.59
C ARG A 107 3.81 10.01 -5.21
N ALA A 108 4.44 8.84 -5.32
CA ALA A 108 5.73 8.68 -5.98
C ALA A 108 5.62 8.96 -7.49
N LEU A 109 4.59 8.44 -8.17
CA LEU A 109 4.27 8.77 -9.57
C LEU A 109 4.07 10.29 -9.75
N GLN A 110 3.26 10.92 -8.89
CA GLN A 110 3.04 12.36 -8.93
C GLN A 110 4.33 13.17 -8.75
N ASN A 111 5.30 12.68 -7.98
CA ASN A 111 6.59 13.33 -7.83
C ASN A 111 7.43 13.25 -9.10
N VAL A 112 7.47 12.08 -9.76
CA VAL A 112 8.12 11.93 -11.08
C VAL A 112 7.48 12.86 -12.10
N MET A 113 6.15 12.96 -12.10
CA MET A 113 5.41 13.79 -13.04
C MET A 113 5.64 15.30 -12.89
N LYS A 114 6.29 15.76 -11.81
CA LYS A 114 6.73 17.16 -11.66
C LYS A 114 7.90 17.49 -12.59
N THR A 115 8.77 16.52 -12.87
CA THR A 115 9.93 16.68 -13.75
C THR A 115 9.70 16.07 -15.12
N GLU A 116 8.90 15.01 -15.21
CA GLU A 116 8.67 14.23 -16.43
C GLU A 116 7.18 14.10 -16.71
N LYS A 117 6.65 14.94 -17.62
CA LYS A 117 5.21 14.91 -17.93
C LYS A 117 4.86 13.66 -18.73
N LEU A 118 4.15 12.73 -18.09
CA LEU A 118 3.55 11.58 -18.75
C LEU A 118 2.30 12.02 -19.54
N GLY A 119 2.21 11.60 -20.80
CA GLY A 119 1.08 11.90 -21.67
C GLY A 119 -0.10 10.93 -21.52
N VAL A 120 -1.18 11.22 -22.24
CA VAL A 120 -2.29 10.29 -22.47
C VAL A 120 -1.80 9.16 -23.38
N LYS A 121 -2.14 7.92 -23.03
CA LYS A 121 -1.87 6.70 -23.82
C LYS A 121 -3.14 5.87 -23.84
N ASP A 122 -3.49 5.34 -25.00
CA ASP A 122 -4.69 4.51 -25.23
C ASP A 122 -6.00 5.15 -24.71
N GLY A 123 -6.05 6.48 -24.70
CA GLY A 123 -7.21 7.24 -24.20
C GLY A 123 -7.24 7.49 -22.69
N PHE A 124 -6.27 7.01 -21.93
CA PHE A 124 -6.20 7.14 -20.47
C PHE A 124 -5.11 8.13 -20.03
N THR A 125 -5.40 8.93 -18.99
CA THR A 125 -4.37 9.74 -18.32
C THR A 125 -3.39 8.86 -17.55
N PRO A 126 -2.20 9.36 -17.17
CA PRO A 126 -1.27 8.60 -16.33
C PRO A 126 -1.91 8.11 -15.03
N GLU A 127 -2.71 8.94 -14.36
CA GLU A 127 -3.40 8.57 -13.14
C GLU A 127 -4.43 7.47 -13.37
N GLN A 128 -5.11 7.46 -14.52
CA GLN A 128 -6.03 6.38 -14.89
C GLN A 128 -5.33 5.08 -15.29
N ARG A 129 -4.07 5.14 -15.75
CA ARG A 129 -3.27 3.93 -16.02
C ARG A 129 -2.60 3.37 -14.77
N PHE A 130 -2.47 4.19 -13.73
CA PHE A 130 -1.99 3.77 -12.42
C PHE A 130 -3.03 2.89 -11.68
N PHE A 131 -4.32 3.23 -11.80
CA PHE A 131 -5.44 2.50 -11.17
C PHE A 131 -6.09 1.51 -12.12
#